data_AF-F4C6J8-F1
#
_entry.id   AF-F4C6J8-F1
#
_cell.length_a   1.000
_cell.length_b   1.000
_cell.length_c   1.000
_cell.angle_alpha   90.00
_cell.angle_beta   90.00
_cell.angle_gamma   90.00
#
_symmetry.space_group_name_H-M   'P 1'
#
loop_
_entity.id
_entity.type
_entity.pdbx_description
1 polymer ?
#
loop_
_entity_poly.entity_id
_entity_poly.type
_entity_poly.pdbx_seq_one_letter_code
_entity_poly.pdbx_strand_id
1 'polypeptide(L)'
;MWWLQILNIIFFLSFLLFAYFNLNDKDSWLWVPIYVLAAVLCGLAVLNRYFHIVYLGAIGFYLAYASILFFVKDGVLDWFTKYKRQSIVESMQATKPYIEKTREFFGLLIISTALGLNYYVSA
;
A
#
# COMPACT_ATOMS: atom_id res chain seq x y z
N MET A 1 -22.26 7.75 -1.32
CA MET A 1 -22.74 6.97 -0.16
C MET A 1 -21.98 7.43 1.07
N TRP A 2 -22.64 7.91 2.13
CA TRP A 2 -21.98 8.62 3.26
C TRP A 2 -20.85 7.83 3.93
N TRP A 3 -21.00 6.50 4.06
CA TRP A 3 -19.95 5.65 4.65
C TRP A 3 -18.67 5.59 3.81
N LEU A 4 -18.73 5.75 2.49
CA LEU A 4 -17.55 5.77 1.61
C LEU A 4 -16.72 7.04 1.82
N GLN A 5 -17.37 8.16 2.13
CA GLN A 5 -16.66 9.40 2.45
C GLN A 5 -15.91 9.25 3.78
N ILE A 6 -16.55 8.67 4.80
CA ILE A 6 -15.90 8.37 6.09
C ILE A 6 -14.72 7.42 5.87
N LEU A 7 -14.91 6.35 5.10
CA LEU A 7 -13.84 5.40 4.80
C LEU A 7 -12.66 6.07 4.07
N ASN A 8 -12.94 6.93 3.09
CA ASN A 8 -11.90 7.66 2.37
C ASN A 8 -11.18 8.69 3.23
N ILE A 9 -11.85 9.32 4.20
CA ILE A 9 -11.20 10.18 5.19
C ILE A 9 -10.23 9.37 6.05
N ILE A 10 -10.65 8.18 6.51
CA ILE A 10 -9.78 7.28 7.27
C ILE A 10 -8.57 6.89 6.42
N PHE A 11 -8.77 6.43 5.18
CA PHE A 11 -7.66 6.07 4.29
C PHE A 11 -6.74 7.24 3.97
N PHE A 12 -7.28 8.43 3.71
CA PHE A 12 -6.50 9.65 3.50
C PHE A 12 -5.55 9.91 4.68
N LEU A 13 -6.08 9.92 5.90
CA LEU A 13 -5.28 10.17 7.11
C LEU A 13 -4.28 9.03 7.37
N SER A 14 -4.69 7.77 7.22
CA SER A 14 -3.81 6.62 7.39
C SER A 14 -2.66 6.60 6.39
N PHE A 15 -2.92 6.87 5.11
CA PHE A 15 -1.87 6.88 4.09
C PHE A 15 -0.91 8.06 4.25
N LEU A 16 -1.39 9.23 4.68
CA LEU A 16 -0.48 10.32 5.07
C LEU A 16 0.41 9.94 6.26
N LEU A 17 -0.14 9.25 7.26
CA LEU A 17 0.62 8.76 8.40
C LEU A 17 1.67 7.72 7.98
N PHE A 18 1.32 6.81 7.06
CA PHE A 18 2.27 5.85 6.53
C PHE A 18 3.37 6.52 5.70
N ALA A 19 3.03 7.51 4.87
CA ALA A 19 4.00 8.33 4.17
C ALA A 19 4.97 9.01 5.15
N TYR A 20 4.44 9.59 6.24
CA TYR A 20 5.25 10.22 7.28
C TYR A 20 6.24 9.24 7.93
N PHE A 21 5.79 8.03 8.30
CA PHE A 21 6.68 7.03 8.90
C PHE A 21 7.78 6.54 7.92
N ASN A 22 7.48 6.49 6.63
CA ASN A 22 8.45 6.09 5.60
C ASN A 22 9.45 7.19 5.25
N LEU A 23 9.36 8.41 5.79
CA LEU A 23 10.32 9.48 5.49
C LEU A 23 11.75 9.14 5.93
N ASN A 24 11.89 8.32 6.98
CA ASN A 24 13.19 7.97 7.56
C ASN A 24 13.84 6.72 6.96
N ASP A 25 13.16 6.05 6.03
CA ASP A 25 13.66 4.80 5.43
C ASP A 25 14.61 5.09 4.26
N LYS A 26 15.34 4.07 3.78
CA LYS A 26 16.32 4.26 2.69
C LYS A 26 15.65 4.45 1.32
N ASP A 27 14.43 3.95 1.21
CA ASP A 27 13.60 3.91 0.00
C ASP A 27 12.38 4.83 0.13
N SER A 28 12.46 5.88 0.96
CA SER A 28 11.46 6.95 1.07
C SER A 28 11.07 7.52 -0.30
N TRP A 29 12.03 7.57 -1.23
CA TRP A 29 11.81 8.07 -2.60
C TRP A 29 10.76 7.27 -3.37
N LEU A 30 10.50 6.01 -2.98
CA LEU A 30 9.50 5.13 -3.58
C LEU A 30 8.22 5.09 -2.73
N TRP A 31 8.34 4.79 -1.43
CA TRP A 31 7.19 4.57 -0.57
C TRP A 31 6.41 5.84 -0.25
N VAL A 32 7.09 6.97 -0.06
CA VAL A 32 6.41 8.25 0.23
C VAL A 32 5.50 8.65 -0.95
N PRO A 33 5.97 8.66 -2.21
CA PRO A 33 5.07 8.92 -3.34
C PRO A 33 3.92 7.92 -3.49
N ILE A 34 4.15 6.63 -3.21
CA ILE A 34 3.09 5.60 -3.26
C ILE A 34 1.96 5.96 -2.28
N TYR A 35 2.30 6.21 -1.01
CA TYR A 35 1.33 6.55 0.01
C TYR A 35 0.69 7.92 -0.21
N VAL A 36 1.45 8.93 -0.67
CA VAL A 36 0.91 10.26 -0.96
C VAL A 36 -0.07 10.22 -2.13
N LEU A 37 0.25 9.50 -3.22
CA LEU A 37 -0.66 9.34 -4.35
C LEU A 37 -1.97 8.67 -3.91
N ALA A 38 -1.87 7.59 -3.13
CA ALA A 38 -3.02 6.92 -2.56
C ALA A 38 -3.87 7.85 -1.68
N ALA A 39 -3.23 8.62 -0.80
CA ALA A 39 -3.90 9.61 0.04
C ALA A 39 -4.64 10.64 -0.82
N VAL A 40 -3.97 11.26 -1.79
CA VAL A 40 -4.57 12.26 -2.68
C VAL A 40 -5.80 11.69 -3.40
N LEU A 41 -5.72 10.47 -3.93
CA LEU A 41 -6.86 9.84 -4.60
C LEU A 41 -8.03 9.54 -3.65
N CYS A 42 -7.77 9.20 -2.39
CA CYS A 42 -8.82 9.07 -1.38
C CYS A 42 -9.42 10.44 -1.00
N GLY A 43 -8.59 11.47 -0.84
CA GLY A 43 -9.06 12.83 -0.55
C GLY A 43 -9.91 13.42 -1.67
N LEU A 44 -9.54 13.18 -2.93
CA LEU A 44 -10.34 13.56 -4.10
C LEU A 44 -11.67 12.80 -4.16
N ALA A 45 -11.70 11.53 -3.75
CA ALA A 45 -12.94 10.76 -3.65
C ALA A 45 -13.91 11.34 -2.61
N VAL A 46 -13.43 11.95 -1.51
CA VAL A 46 -14.28 12.68 -0.55
C VAL A 46 -14.98 13.87 -1.23
N LEU A 47 -14.28 14.52 -2.17
CA LEU A 47 -14.81 15.62 -2.98
C LEU A 47 -15.61 15.16 -4.20
N ASN A 48 -15.93 13.86 -4.31
CA ASN A 48 -16.58 13.23 -5.46
C ASN A 48 -15.84 13.46 -6.80
N ARG A 49 -14.51 13.60 -6.77
CA ARG A 49 -13.67 13.71 -7.97
C ARG A 49 -12.92 12.41 -8.20
N TYR A 50 -13.17 11.78 -9.34
CA TYR A 50 -12.60 10.49 -9.71
C TYR A 50 -11.85 10.57 -11.02
N PHE A 51 -10.68 9.95 -11.07
CA PHE A 51 -9.80 9.91 -12.24
C PHE A 51 -9.50 8.45 -12.60
N HIS A 52 -10.40 7.80 -13.33
CA HIS A 52 -10.38 6.35 -13.60
C HIS A 52 -9.05 5.83 -14.15
N ILE A 53 -8.45 6.55 -15.10
CA ILE A 53 -7.15 6.17 -15.69
C ILE A 53 -6.04 6.17 -14.64
N VAL A 54 -6.05 7.16 -13.74
CA VAL A 54 -5.05 7.28 -12.66
C VAL A 54 -5.23 6.15 -11.65
N TYR A 55 -6.47 5.79 -11.28
CA TYR A 55 -6.73 4.64 -10.43
C TYR A 55 -6.21 3.34 -11.05
N LEU A 56 -6.53 3.06 -12.32
CA LEU A 56 -6.06 1.85 -13.00
C LEU A 56 -4.55 1.81 -13.13
N GLY A 57 -3.91 2.93 -13.48
CA GLY A 57 -2.46 3.03 -13.57
C GLY A 57 -1.77 2.78 -12.22
N ALA A 58 -2.28 3.41 -11.15
CA ALA A 58 -1.75 3.22 -9.80
C ALA A 58 -1.93 1.79 -9.31
N ILE A 59 -3.14 1.22 -9.43
CA ILE A 59 -3.42 -0.17 -9.03
C ILE A 59 -2.55 -1.14 -9.83
N GLY A 60 -2.44 -0.96 -11.16
CA GLY A 60 -1.60 -1.80 -12.01
C GLY A 60 -0.14 -1.78 -11.58
N PHE A 61 0.42 -0.60 -11.32
CA PHE A 61 1.78 -0.46 -10.81
C PHE A 61 1.96 -1.12 -9.43
N TYR A 62 1.05 -0.89 -8.48
CA TYR A 62 1.12 -1.47 -7.15
C TYR A 62 1.01 -2.99 -7.15
N LEU A 63 0.10 -3.57 -7.94
CA LEU A 63 -0.04 -5.02 -8.04
C LEU A 63 1.13 -5.67 -8.77
N ALA A 64 1.71 -5.02 -9.78
CA ALA A 64 2.93 -5.48 -10.42
C ALA A 64 4.09 -5.50 -9.42
N TYR A 65 4.27 -4.43 -8.63
CA TYR A 65 5.32 -4.37 -7.62
C TYR A 65 5.08 -5.37 -6.46
N ALA A 66 3.84 -5.54 -6.03
CA ALA A 66 3.47 -6.56 -5.05
C ALA A 66 3.79 -7.98 -5.56
N SER A 67 3.58 -8.25 -6.85
CA SER A 67 3.96 -9.53 -7.46
C SER A 67 5.47 -9.76 -7.40
N ILE A 68 6.28 -8.72 -7.58
CA ILE A 68 7.74 -8.80 -7.42
C ILE A 68 8.11 -9.12 -5.96
N LEU A 69 7.54 -8.40 -4.98
CA LEU A 69 7.78 -8.65 -3.55
C LEU A 69 7.33 -10.04 -3.10
N PHE A 70 6.37 -10.65 -3.80
CA PHE A 70 5.92 -12.00 -3.52
C PHE A 70 7.01 -13.04 -3.83
N PHE A 71 7.67 -12.91 -4.98
CA PHE A 71 8.62 -13.91 -5.51
C PHE A 71 10.10 -13.59 -5.27
N VAL A 72 10.44 -12.37 -4.84
CA VAL A 72 11.84 -12.00 -4.54
C VAL A 72 12.41 -12.87 -3.41
N LYS A 73 13.73 -13.04 -3.39
CA LYS A 73 14.43 -13.67 -2.27
C LYS A 73 14.04 -13.01 -0.95
N ASP A 74 13.72 -13.82 0.05
CA ASP A 74 13.22 -13.38 1.35
C ASP A 74 11.90 -12.58 1.23
N GLY A 75 11.17 -12.73 0.13
CA GLY A 75 9.85 -12.15 -0.09
C GLY A 75 8.74 -12.95 0.61
N VAL A 76 7.49 -12.67 0.24
CA VAL A 76 6.31 -13.26 0.90
C VAL A 76 6.27 -14.79 0.78
N LEU A 77 6.66 -15.33 -0.39
CA LEU A 77 6.70 -16.78 -0.59
C LEU A 77 7.71 -17.44 0.35
N ASP A 78 8.88 -16.84 0.52
CA ASP A 78 9.92 -17.30 1.45
C ASP A 78 9.49 -17.13 2.91
N TRP A 79 8.82 -16.02 3.24
CA TRP A 79 8.21 -15.82 4.56
C TRP A 79 7.24 -16.96 4.93
N PHE A 80 6.40 -17.36 3.97
CA PHE A 80 5.44 -18.43 4.18
C PHE A 80 6.11 -19.81 4.24
N THR A 81 7.04 -20.10 3.33
CA THR A 81 7.59 -21.45 3.14
C THR A 81 8.85 -21.72 3.96
N LYS A 82 9.80 -20.77 4.02
CA LYS A 82 11.10 -20.91 4.69
C LYS A 82 11.04 -20.41 6.14
N TYR A 83 10.45 -19.24 6.35
CA TYR A 83 10.40 -18.58 7.67
C TYR A 83 9.14 -18.91 8.48
N LYS A 84 8.36 -19.89 8.03
CA LYS A 84 7.21 -20.48 8.76
C LYS A 84 6.20 -19.43 9.28
N ARG A 85 5.99 -18.33 8.54
CA ARG A 85 5.08 -17.24 8.92
C ARG A 85 5.41 -16.61 10.27
N GLN A 86 6.70 -16.39 10.55
CA GLN A 86 7.13 -15.62 11.70
C GLN A 86 6.46 -14.24 11.75
N SER A 87 6.32 -13.69 12.96
CA SER A 87 5.66 -12.41 13.15
C SER A 87 6.34 -11.30 12.34
N ILE A 88 5.53 -10.52 11.63
CA ILE A 88 5.98 -9.36 10.84
C ILE A 88 5.81 -8.03 11.60
N VAL A 89 5.41 -8.09 12.87
CA VAL A 89 5.26 -6.92 13.75
C VAL A 89 6.54 -6.66 14.55
N GLU A 90 7.52 -7.55 14.44
CA GLU A 90 8.83 -7.40 15.08
C GLU A 90 9.64 -6.27 14.45
N SER A 91 10.60 -5.74 15.22
CA SER A 91 11.53 -4.72 14.73
C SER A 91 12.32 -5.25 13.52
N MET A 92 12.46 -4.39 12.52
CA MET A 92 13.26 -4.72 11.35
C MET A 92 14.73 -4.89 11.75
N GLN A 93 15.33 -5.98 11.28
CA GLN A 93 16.74 -6.30 11.48
C GLN A 93 17.31 -6.80 10.16
N ALA A 94 18.60 -6.54 9.91
CA ALA A 94 19.29 -7.04 8.72
C ALA A 94 19.23 -8.57 8.59
N THR A 95 19.03 -9.28 9.70
CA THR A 95 18.88 -10.74 9.78
C THR A 95 17.48 -11.23 9.37
N LYS A 96 16.48 -10.34 9.27
CA LYS A 96 15.08 -10.67 8.96
C LYS A 96 14.49 -9.80 7.84
N PRO A 97 15.10 -9.81 6.63
CA PRO A 97 14.65 -8.98 5.50
C PRO A 97 13.23 -9.30 5.03
N TYR A 98 12.71 -10.48 5.35
CA TYR A 98 11.35 -10.89 5.02
C TYR A 98 10.26 -10.14 5.77
N ILE A 99 10.57 -9.54 6.93
CA ILE A 99 9.60 -8.75 7.69
C ILE A 99 9.20 -7.50 6.90
N GLU A 100 10.20 -6.75 6.44
CA GLU A 100 10.01 -5.52 5.66
C GLU A 100 9.26 -5.82 4.36
N LYS A 101 9.79 -6.73 3.53
CA LYS A 101 9.18 -7.10 2.25
C LYS A 101 7.74 -7.60 2.36
N THR A 102 7.42 -8.31 3.44
CA THR A 102 6.06 -8.79 3.68
C THR A 102 5.14 -7.64 4.10
N ARG A 103 5.61 -6.72 4.96
CA ARG A 103 4.84 -5.52 5.34
C ARG A 103 4.56 -4.62 4.15
N GLU A 104 5.57 -4.39 3.33
CA GLU A 104 5.49 -3.64 2.07
C GLU A 104 4.47 -4.25 1.10
N PHE A 105 4.52 -5.56 0.90
CA PHE A 105 3.56 -6.29 0.08
C PHE A 105 2.12 -6.07 0.55
N PHE A 106 1.84 -6.25 1.85
CA PHE A 106 0.50 -6.03 2.39
C PHE A 106 0.09 -4.56 2.34
N GLY A 107 1.03 -3.63 2.48
CA GLY A 107 0.81 -2.20 2.26
C GLY A 107 0.28 -1.91 0.85
N LEU A 108 0.92 -2.48 -0.18
CA LEU A 108 0.48 -2.33 -1.58
C LEU A 108 -0.91 -2.94 -1.82
N LEU A 109 -1.22 -4.08 -1.19
CA LEU A 109 -2.55 -4.70 -1.30
C LEU A 109 -3.64 -3.83 -0.64
N ILE A 110 -3.37 -3.25 0.52
CA ILE A 110 -4.30 -2.34 1.21
C ILE A 110 -4.59 -1.12 0.34
N ILE A 111 -3.53 -0.48 -0.18
CA ILE A 111 -3.67 0.69 -1.06
C ILE A 111 -4.44 0.33 -2.33
N SER A 112 -4.06 -0.77 -3.00
CA SER A 112 -4.72 -1.22 -4.22
C SER A 112 -6.20 -1.53 -4.00
N THR A 113 -6.56 -2.10 -2.85
CA THR A 113 -7.95 -2.38 -2.47
C THR A 113 -8.72 -1.09 -2.23
N ALA A 114 -8.15 -0.13 -1.49
CA ALA A 114 -8.78 1.17 -1.25
C ALA A 114 -9.05 1.92 -2.56
N LEU A 115 -8.07 1.95 -3.47
CA LEU A 115 -8.21 2.54 -4.79
C LEU A 115 -9.20 1.79 -5.68
N GLY A 116 -9.20 0.45 -5.62
CA GLY A 116 -10.13 -0.40 -6.36
C GLY A 116 -11.58 -0.20 -5.95
N LEU A 117 -11.85 -0.01 -4.65
CA LEU A 117 -13.19 0.33 -4.17
C LEU A 117 -13.67 1.69 -4.71
N ASN A 118 -12.80 2.70 -4.73
CA ASN A 118 -13.13 4.00 -5.31
C ASN A 118 -13.36 3.94 -6.82
N TYR A 119 -12.53 3.18 -7.53
CA TYR A 119 -12.72 2.93 -8.95
C TYR A 119 -14.08 2.26 -9.22
N TYR A 120 -14.40 1.18 -8.50
CA TYR A 120 -15.65 0.44 -8.69
C TYR A 120 -16.90 1.28 -8.43
N VAL A 121 -16.87 2.16 -7.42
CA VAL A 121 -18.01 3.03 -7.11
C VAL A 121 -18.17 4.18 -8.12
N SER A 122 -17.08 4.61 -8.74
CA SER A 122 -17.09 5.73 -9.69
C SER A 122 -17.29 5.30 -11.15
N ALA A 123 -17.23 4.01 -11.46
CA ALA A 123 -17.50 3.42 -12.77
C ALA A 123 -18.99 3.16 -12.95
#